data_AF-A0A514MA27-F1
#
_entry.id   AF-A0A514MA27-F1
#
_cell.length_a   1.000
_cell.length_b   1.000
_cell.length_c   1.000
_cell.angle_alpha   90.00
_cell.angle_beta   90.00
_cell.angle_gamma   90.00
#
_symmetry.space_group_name_H-M   'P 1'
#
loop_
_entity.id
_entity.type
_entity.pdbx_description
1 polymer ?
#
loop_
_entity_poly.entity_id
_entity_poly.type
_entity_poly.pdbx_seq_one_letter_code
_entity_poly.pdbx_strand_id
1 'polypeptide(L)'
;SEAQSYWAIAESKGWFGKDESVRSRSLTEEHARDSFENLLFSVCRFRELTGTYPQNITVVSYDFKEERFAQLHRSALGFPEGRFF
;
A
#
# COMPACT_ATOMS: atom_id res chain seq x y z
N SER A 1 6.40 -3.54 12.88
CA SER A 1 7.12 -3.04 11.70
C SER A 1 6.90 -1.54 11.53
N GLU A 2 7.46 -0.93 10.48
CA GLU A 2 7.16 0.45 10.06
C GLU A 2 5.64 0.63 9.85
N ALA A 3 4.97 -0.31 9.17
CA ALA A 3 3.53 -0.26 8.92
C ALA A 3 2.69 -0.26 10.22
N GLN A 4 2.97 -1.16 11.18
CA GLN A 4 2.31 -1.15 12.49
C GLN A 4 2.49 0.18 13.24
N SER A 5 3.63 0.85 13.07
CA SER A 5 3.90 2.15 13.71
C SER A 5 2.98 3.23 13.13
N TYR A 6 2.82 3.29 11.80
CA TYR A 6 1.87 4.20 11.17
C TYR A 6 0.42 3.90 11.57
N TRP A 7 0.04 2.61 11.63
CA TRP A 7 -1.30 2.21 12.04
C TRP A 7 -1.62 2.65 13.47
N ALA A 8 -0.68 2.45 14.41
CA ALA A 8 -0.84 2.87 15.80
C ALA A 8 -0.93 4.39 15.96
N ILE A 9 -0.12 5.14 15.21
CA ILE A 9 -0.21 6.61 15.20
C ILE A 9 -1.58 7.03 14.66
N ALA A 10 -2.02 6.47 13.53
CA ALA A 10 -3.31 6.77 12.93
C ALA A 10 -4.47 6.47 13.90
N GLU A 11 -4.40 5.37 14.65
CA GLU A 11 -5.38 5.04 15.69
C GLU A 11 -5.34 6.06 16.83
N SER A 12 -4.16 6.33 17.39
CA SER A 12 -4.00 7.24 18.53
C SER A 12 -4.44 8.69 18.22
N LYS A 13 -4.38 9.09 16.96
CA LYS A 13 -4.74 10.43 16.48
C LYS A 13 -6.14 10.50 15.86
N GLY A 14 -6.86 9.38 15.77
CA GLY A 14 -8.17 9.33 15.10
C GLY A 14 -8.11 9.67 13.61
N TRP A 15 -7.00 9.35 12.92
CA TRP A 15 -6.75 9.73 11.53
C TRP A 15 -7.40 8.82 10.48
N PHE A 16 -8.01 7.71 10.88
CA PHE A 16 -8.83 6.91 9.94
C PHE A 16 -10.06 7.69 9.42
N GLY A 17 -10.35 8.87 9.98
CA GLY A 17 -11.40 9.76 9.54
C GLY A 17 -12.67 9.63 10.38
N LYS A 18 -13.77 10.20 9.89
CA LYS A 18 -15.10 10.11 10.55
C LYS A 18 -15.83 8.81 10.25
N ASP A 19 -15.40 8.08 9.22
CA ASP A 19 -16.03 6.85 8.77
C ASP A 19 -15.29 5.65 9.36
N GLU A 20 -15.93 4.94 10.29
CA GLU A 20 -15.38 3.73 10.92
C GLU A 20 -15.01 2.64 9.90
N SER A 21 -15.65 2.65 8.72
CA SER A 21 -15.33 1.68 7.68
C SER A 21 -13.87 1.78 7.27
N VAL A 22 -13.28 2.98 7.19
CA VAL A 22 -11.87 3.17 6.77
C VAL A 22 -10.92 2.41 7.68
N ARG A 23 -11.14 2.45 9.00
CA ARG A 23 -10.32 1.69 9.96
C ARG A 23 -10.41 0.19 9.69
N SER A 24 -11.62 -0.34 9.46
CA SER A 24 -11.84 -1.78 9.26
C SER A 24 -11.19 -2.36 7.98
N ARG A 25 -11.01 -1.53 6.95
CA ARG A 25 -10.33 -1.88 5.67
C ARG A 25 -8.86 -1.41 5.61
N SER A 26 -8.33 -0.86 6.71
CA SER A 26 -6.92 -0.44 6.80
C SER A 26 -6.12 -1.57 7.45
N LEU A 27 -5.21 -2.16 6.68
CA LEU A 27 -4.52 -3.39 7.04
C LEU A 27 -3.01 -3.20 6.81
N THR A 28 -2.20 -3.85 7.63
CA THR A 28 -0.74 -3.75 7.57
C THR A 28 -0.13 -4.93 6.81
N GLU A 29 1.01 -4.65 6.18
CA GLU A 29 1.96 -5.63 5.65
C GLU A 29 3.28 -5.40 6.42
N GLU A 30 3.85 -6.46 6.98
CA GLU A 30 4.91 -6.36 8.00
C GLU A 30 6.22 -7.05 7.59
N HIS A 31 6.29 -7.68 6.41
CA HIS A 31 7.38 -8.55 5.98
C HIS A 31 8.29 -7.96 4.91
N ALA A 32 7.86 -6.90 4.22
CA ALA A 32 8.67 -6.23 3.21
C ALA A 32 9.98 -5.67 3.79
N ARG A 33 11.08 -5.93 3.09
CA ARG A 33 12.45 -5.53 3.44
C ARG A 33 12.96 -4.39 2.57
N ASP A 34 12.30 -4.14 1.44
CA ASP A 34 12.62 -3.04 0.54
C ASP A 34 11.36 -2.45 -0.11
N SER A 35 11.57 -1.40 -0.92
CA SER A 35 10.48 -0.69 -1.59
C SER A 35 9.78 -1.49 -2.70
N PHE A 36 10.43 -2.50 -3.27
CA PHE A 36 9.81 -3.37 -4.26
C PHE A 36 8.88 -4.36 -3.57
N GLU A 37 9.34 -4.99 -2.49
CA GLU A 37 8.54 -5.86 -1.64
C GLU A 37 7.35 -5.11 -1.03
N ASN A 38 7.50 -3.83 -0.66
CA ASN A 38 6.37 -3.01 -0.22
C ASN A 38 5.21 -3.04 -1.23
N LEU A 39 5.51 -2.97 -2.53
CA LEU A 39 4.47 -3.02 -3.56
C LEU A 39 3.96 -4.45 -3.78
N LEU A 40 4.87 -5.41 -4.00
CA LEU A 40 4.53 -6.80 -4.28
C LEU A 40 3.70 -7.42 -3.13
N PHE A 41 4.15 -7.28 -1.90
CA PHE A 41 3.46 -7.86 -0.74
C PHE A 41 2.15 -7.15 -0.45
N SER A 42 2.05 -5.83 -0.67
CA SER A 42 0.75 -5.14 -0.57
C SER A 42 -0.27 -5.69 -1.57
N VAL A 43 0.14 -5.98 -2.82
CA VAL A 43 -0.74 -6.59 -3.84
C VAL A 43 -1.17 -8.01 -3.44
N CYS A 44 -0.24 -8.82 -2.94
CA CYS A 44 -0.55 -10.16 -2.42
C CYS A 44 -1.50 -10.09 -1.23
N ARG A 45 -1.20 -9.21 -0.27
CA ARG A 45 -2.00 -9.01 0.95
C ARG A 45 -3.42 -8.58 0.61
N PHE A 46 -3.59 -7.66 -0.34
CA PHE A 46 -4.92 -7.27 -0.83
C PHE A 46 -5.72 -8.48 -1.34
N ARG A 47 -5.09 -9.38 -2.10
CA ARG A 47 -5.74 -10.60 -2.59
C ARG A 47 -6.09 -11.58 -1.47
N GLU A 48 -5.23 -11.76 -0.48
CA GLU A 48 -5.53 -12.62 0.67
C GLU A 48 -6.80 -12.16 1.41
N LEU A 49 -7.00 -10.84 1.49
CA LEU A 49 -8.07 -10.23 2.26
C LEU A 49 -9.38 -10.09 1.47
N THR A 50 -9.29 -9.87 0.16
CA THR A 50 -10.47 -9.58 -0.69
C THR A 50 -10.82 -10.69 -1.68
N GLY A 51 -9.94 -11.68 -1.86
CA GLY A 51 -10.06 -12.74 -2.85
C GLY A 51 -9.72 -12.34 -4.28
N THR A 52 -9.45 -11.06 -4.56
CA THR A 52 -9.16 -10.53 -5.90
C THR A 52 -7.91 -9.65 -5.89
N TYR A 53 -7.25 -9.49 -7.04
CA TYR A 53 -6.14 -8.52 -7.15
C TYR A 53 -6.68 -7.09 -7.29
N PRO A 54 -5.93 -6.08 -6.80
CA PRO A 54 -6.36 -4.69 -6.90
C PRO A 54 -6.44 -4.25 -8.36
N GLN A 55 -7.47 -3.49 -8.70
CA GLN A 55 -7.61 -2.89 -10.03
C GLN A 55 -6.81 -1.59 -10.15
N ASN A 56 -6.76 -0.80 -9.08
CA ASN A 56 -6.02 0.47 -9.00
C ASN A 56 -5.11 0.47 -7.77
N ILE A 57 -3.96 1.12 -7.88
CA ILE A 57 -2.98 1.27 -6.79
C ILE A 57 -2.52 2.72 -6.73
N THR A 58 -2.78 3.37 -5.59
CA THR A 58 -2.20 4.67 -5.25
C THR A 58 -1.06 4.49 -4.27
N VAL A 59 0.11 5.04 -4.58
CA VAL A 59 1.29 4.99 -3.72
C VAL A 59 1.48 6.35 -3.06
N VAL A 60 1.40 6.38 -1.73
CA VAL A 60 1.72 7.58 -0.93
C VAL A 60 3.13 7.45 -0.37
N SER A 61 4.06 8.25 -0.88
CA SER A 61 5.47 8.24 -0.50
C SER A 61 6.12 9.59 -0.82
N TYR A 62 7.38 9.78 -0.44
CA TYR A 62 8.19 10.91 -0.87
C TYR A 62 8.41 10.95 -2.40
N ASP A 63 8.39 12.16 -2.95
CA ASP A 63 8.50 12.48 -4.38
C ASP A 63 9.73 11.83 -5.04
N PHE A 64 10.88 11.79 -4.36
CA PHE A 64 12.10 11.17 -4.93
C PHE A 64 11.98 9.66 -5.19
N LYS A 65 10.93 9.00 -4.67
CA LYS A 65 10.66 7.58 -4.95
C LYS A 65 9.70 7.37 -6.12
N GLU A 66 9.08 8.43 -6.64
CA GLU A 66 8.06 8.35 -7.69
C GLU A 66 8.56 7.57 -8.90
N GLU A 67 9.69 7.98 -9.48
CA GLU A 67 10.28 7.32 -10.64
C GLU A 67 10.53 5.83 -10.39
N ARG A 68 11.04 5.48 -9.21
CA ARG A 68 11.34 4.10 -8.83
C ARG A 68 10.07 3.24 -8.78
N PHE A 69 8.99 3.75 -8.18
CA PHE A 69 7.72 3.03 -8.12
C PHE A 69 7.04 2.96 -9.48
N ALA A 70 6.98 4.08 -10.20
CA ALA A 70 6.30 4.20 -11.48
C ALA A 70 6.99 3.44 -12.62
N GLN A 71 8.31 3.49 -12.70
CA GLN A 71 9.07 2.97 -13.84
C GLN A 71 9.71 1.62 -13.57
N LEU A 72 10.13 1.33 -12.34
CA LEU A 72 10.79 0.07 -12.00
C LEU A 72 9.81 -0.92 -11.37
N HIS A 73 9.25 -0.60 -10.20
CA HIS A 73 8.48 -1.56 -9.41
C HIS A 73 7.16 -1.95 -10.07
N ARG A 74 6.37 -0.96 -10.50
CA ARG A 74 5.13 -1.18 -11.25
C ARG A 74 5.38 -2.02 -12.51
N SER A 75 6.42 -1.66 -13.27
CA SER A 75 6.79 -2.33 -14.52
C SER A 75 7.18 -3.78 -14.29
N ALA A 76 8.01 -4.05 -13.27
CA ALA A 76 8.42 -5.40 -12.89
C ALA A 76 7.24 -6.29 -12.46
N LEU A 77 6.17 -5.70 -11.90
CA LEU A 77 4.93 -6.41 -11.58
C LEU A 77 3.93 -6.49 -12.75
N GLY A 78 4.22 -5.87 -13.89
CA GLY A 78 3.30 -5.79 -15.02
C GLY A 78 2.01 -5.01 -14.73
N PHE A 79 2.02 -4.12 -13.73
CA PHE A 79 0.82 -3.38 -13.34
C PHE A 79 0.53 -2.24 -14.34
N PRO A 80 -0.72 -2.03 -14.78
CA PRO A 80 -1.03 -1.02 -15.79
C PRO A 80 -0.70 0.41 -15.34
N GLU A 81 -0.05 1.19 -16.20
CA GLU A 81 0.34 2.58 -15.90
C GLU A 81 -0.85 3.46 -15.56
N GLY A 82 -1.91 3.44 -16.37
CA GLY A 82 -3.12 4.25 -16.13
C GLY A 82 -3.99 3.82 -14.94
N ARG A 83 -3.52 2.86 -14.13
CA ARG A 83 -4.17 2.41 -12.88
C ARG A 83 -3.23 2.45 -11.68
N PHE A 84 -2.00 2.88 -11.89
CA PHE A 84 -1.04 3.17 -10.84
C PHE A 84 -1.06 4.70 -10.62
N PHE A 85 -0.68 5.18 -9.44
CA PHE A 85 -0.77 6.57 -8.93
C PHE A 85 -2.18 7.03 -8.52
#